data_AF-A0AAU7AXD7-F1
#
_entry.id   AF-A0AAU7AXD7-F1
#
_cell.length_a   1.000
_cell.length_b   1.000
_cell.length_c   1.000
_cell.angle_alpha   90.00
_cell.angle_beta   90.00
_cell.angle_gamma   90.00
#
_symmetry.space_group_name_H-M   'P 1'
#
loop_
_entity.id
_entity.type
_entity.pdbx_description
1 polymer ?
#
loop_
_entity_poly.entity_id
_entity_poly.type
_entity_poly.pdbx_seq_one_letter_code
_entity_poly.pdbx_strand_id
1 'polypeptide(L)'
;MFHLDAETALAFAQVVVPSWRQERGCVILARQFDAANFQQWWESTGGDRRSIEAVLNHVHLWDVLPDTGEKDYLPLWNLGELMVSSWEQSLKRAFPDRAFSVTLDDEYGPTIRATSD
;
A
#
# COMPACT_ATOMS: atom_id res chain seq x y z
N MET A 1 22.24 -16.95 -9.61
CA MET A 1 20.89 -16.69 -10.16
C MET A 1 19.90 -16.84 -9.02
N PHE A 2 19.25 -15.77 -8.59
CA PHE A 2 18.23 -15.84 -7.55
C PHE A 2 16.98 -16.53 -8.13
N HIS A 3 16.34 -17.43 -7.38
CA HIS A 3 15.13 -18.13 -7.81
C HIS A 3 14.02 -17.81 -6.82
N LEU A 4 12.96 -17.16 -7.29
CA LEU A 4 11.69 -17.07 -6.60
C LEU A 4 10.73 -18.05 -7.28
N ASP A 5 9.93 -18.76 -6.51
CA ASP A 5 8.82 -19.50 -7.09
C ASP A 5 7.75 -18.52 -7.61
N ALA A 6 6.87 -19.01 -8.48
CA ALA A 6 5.88 -18.17 -9.15
C ALA A 6 4.85 -17.56 -8.19
N GLU A 7 4.52 -18.24 -7.10
CA GLU A 7 3.55 -17.76 -6.11
C GLU A 7 4.14 -16.60 -5.31
N THR A 8 5.37 -16.76 -4.80
CA THR A 8 6.11 -15.70 -4.12
C THR A 8 6.34 -14.50 -5.04
N ALA A 9 6.73 -14.73 -6.30
CA ALA A 9 6.92 -13.66 -7.27
C ALA A 9 5.63 -12.87 -7.54
N LEU A 10 4.49 -13.56 -7.67
CA LEU A 10 3.19 -12.92 -7.86
C LEU A 10 2.75 -12.14 -6.63
N ALA A 11 2.88 -12.72 -5.44
CA ALA A 11 2.53 -12.06 -4.18
C ALA A 11 3.33 -10.76 -4.00
N PHE A 12 4.64 -10.79 -4.26
CA PHE A 12 5.47 -9.59 -4.22
C PHE A 12 5.09 -8.57 -5.31
N ALA A 13 4.83 -9.03 -6.54
CA ALA A 13 4.42 -8.14 -7.63
C ALA A 13 3.09 -7.42 -7.32
N GLN A 14 2.14 -8.07 -6.63
CA GLN A 14 0.88 -7.46 -6.19
C GLN A 14 1.06 -6.40 -5.09
N VAL A 15 2.19 -6.43 -4.37
CA VAL A 15 2.58 -5.39 -3.42
C VAL A 15 3.24 -4.22 -4.15
N VAL A 16 4.12 -4.50 -5.11
CA VAL A 16 4.84 -3.47 -5.88
C VAL A 16 3.92 -2.74 -6.87
N VAL A 17 3.06 -3.46 -7.58
CA VAL A 17 2.11 -2.92 -8.57
C VAL A 17 0.69 -3.29 -8.11
N PRO A 18 0.11 -2.56 -7.15
CA PRO A 18 -1.16 -2.94 -6.56
C PRO A 18 -2.32 -2.75 -7.52
N SER A 19 -3.38 -3.52 -7.25
CA SER A 19 -4.72 -3.27 -7.78
C SER A 19 -5.56 -2.56 -6.73
N TRP A 20 -6.51 -1.75 -7.20
CA TRP A 20 -7.30 -0.86 -6.36
C TRP A 20 -8.79 -1.16 -6.49
N ARG A 21 -9.51 -1.00 -5.38
CA ARG A 21 -10.96 -1.15 -5.31
C ARG A 21 -11.57 0.18 -4.86
N GLN A 22 -12.66 0.59 -5.50
CA GLN A 22 -13.47 1.69 -5.00
C GLN A 22 -14.58 1.16 -4.10
N GLU A 23 -14.70 1.69 -2.88
CA GLU A 23 -15.76 1.34 -1.93
C GLU A 23 -16.26 2.61 -1.22
N ARG A 24 -17.54 2.95 -1.38
CA ARG A 24 -18.17 4.17 -0.81
C ARG A 24 -17.35 5.46 -1.01
N GLY A 25 -16.71 5.59 -2.17
CA GLY A 25 -15.87 6.75 -2.51
C GLY A 25 -14.41 6.64 -2.08
N CYS A 26 -14.08 5.72 -1.16
CA CYS A 26 -12.70 5.39 -0.83
C CYS A 26 -12.05 4.57 -1.95
N VAL A 27 -10.74 4.69 -2.10
CA VAL A 27 -9.89 3.83 -2.94
C VAL A 27 -9.02 3.00 -2.03
N ILE A 28 -9.24 1.69 -2.03
CA ILE A 28 -8.61 0.75 -1.11
C ILE A 28 -7.74 -0.23 -1.88
N LEU A 29 -6.59 -0.61 -1.31
CA LEU A 29 -5.77 -1.71 -1.79
C LEU A 29 -6.62 -2.98 -1.88
N ALA A 30 -6.80 -3.52 -3.10
CA ALA A 30 -7.71 -4.64 -3.33
C ALA A 30 -7.33 -5.88 -2.50
N ARG A 31 -6.03 -6.12 -2.29
CA ARG A 31 -5.54 -7.25 -1.49
C ARG A 31 -5.82 -7.13 0.01
N GLN A 32 -6.00 -5.91 0.52
CA GLN A 32 -6.24 -5.64 1.94
C GLN A 32 -7.72 -5.39 2.25
N PHE A 33 -8.57 -5.35 1.22
CA PHE A 33 -9.98 -5.09 1.42
C PHE A 33 -10.66 -6.28 2.10
N ASP A 34 -11.12 -6.04 3.32
CA ASP A 34 -12.07 -6.87 4.03
C ASP A 34 -13.31 -6.03 4.39
N ALA A 35 -14.50 -6.54 4.10
CA ALA A 35 -15.74 -5.78 4.24
C ALA A 35 -16.06 -5.45 5.71
N ALA A 36 -15.74 -6.35 6.65
CA ALA A 36 -15.99 -6.14 8.06
C ALA A 36 -15.00 -5.10 8.64
N ASN A 37 -13.72 -5.22 8.31
CA ASN A 37 -12.69 -4.25 8.69
C ASN A 37 -13.01 -2.86 8.09
N PHE A 38 -13.41 -2.79 6.82
CA PHE A 38 -13.82 -1.52 6.20
C PHE A 38 -15.01 -0.89 6.91
N GLN A 39 -16.05 -1.68 7.23
CA GLN A 39 -17.23 -1.18 7.94
C GLN A 39 -16.86 -0.66 9.35
N GLN A 40 -15.97 -1.36 10.06
CA GLN A 40 -15.48 -0.93 11.37
C GLN A 40 -14.77 0.43 11.28
N TRP A 41 -13.88 0.62 10.31
CA TRP A 41 -13.20 1.91 10.11
C TRP A 41 -14.15 3.01 9.66
N TRP A 42 -15.14 2.67 8.83
CA TRP A 42 -16.16 3.62 8.41
C TRP A 42 -16.94 4.19 9.61
N GLU A 43 -17.32 3.33 10.55
CA GLU A 43 -18.03 3.74 11.76
C GLU A 43 -17.13 4.54 12.72
N SER A 44 -15.88 4.09 12.93
CA SER A 44 -14.97 4.73 13.88
C SER A 44 -14.46 6.09 13.45
N THR A 45 -14.35 6.34 12.14
CA THR A 45 -13.90 7.64 11.59
C THR A 45 -15.06 8.56 11.20
N GLY A 46 -16.32 8.13 11.40
CA GLY A 46 -17.48 8.89 10.96
C GLY A 46 -17.57 9.05 9.42
N GLY A 47 -16.99 8.10 8.67
CA GLY A 47 -16.95 8.15 7.22
C GLY A 47 -15.87 9.07 6.63
N ASP A 48 -14.89 9.51 7.41
CA ASP A 48 -13.75 10.26 6.87
C ASP A 48 -12.89 9.38 5.96
N ARG A 49 -13.07 9.58 4.64
CA ARG A 49 -12.41 8.80 3.59
C ARG A 49 -10.88 8.81 3.74
N ARG A 50 -10.30 9.96 4.05
CA ARG A 50 -8.84 10.10 4.11
C ARG A 50 -8.26 9.30 5.27
N SER A 51 -8.89 9.36 6.45
CA SER A 51 -8.51 8.53 7.60
C SER A 51 -8.69 7.04 7.32
N ILE A 52 -9.78 6.63 6.66
CA ILE A 52 -10.01 5.22 6.30
C ILE A 52 -8.93 4.74 5.32
N GLU A 53 -8.64 5.50 4.27
CA GLU A 53 -7.61 5.17 3.30
C GLU A 53 -6.22 5.15 3.92
N ALA A 54 -5.90 6.09 4.81
CA ALA A 54 -4.61 6.12 5.50
C ALA A 54 -4.36 4.84 6.32
N VAL A 55 -5.42 4.25 6.89
CA VAL A 55 -5.32 3.00 7.65
C VAL A 55 -5.42 1.77 6.73
N LEU A 56 -6.26 1.77 5.71
CA LEU A 56 -6.47 0.57 4.88
C LEU A 56 -5.54 0.49 3.66
N ASN A 57 -4.72 1.51 3.42
CA ASN A 57 -3.70 1.55 2.38
C ASN A 57 -2.29 1.70 2.96
N HIS A 58 -2.06 1.32 4.21
CA HIS A 58 -0.71 1.27 4.75
C HIS A 58 -0.09 -0.11 4.56
N VAL A 59 1.19 -0.13 4.18
CA VAL A 59 2.00 -1.33 4.10
C VAL A 59 3.34 -1.05 4.75
N HIS A 60 3.60 -1.70 5.88
CA HIS A 60 4.95 -1.77 6.43
C HIS A 60 5.75 -2.78 5.58
N LEU A 61 6.88 -2.34 5.02
CA LEU A 61 7.68 -3.21 4.15
C LEU A 61 8.28 -4.39 4.90
N TRP A 62 8.50 -4.27 6.21
CA TRP A 62 8.94 -5.39 7.06
C TRP A 62 7.92 -6.52 7.19
N ASP A 63 6.62 -6.25 7.03
CA ASP A 63 5.61 -7.32 7.04
C ASP A 63 5.65 -8.16 5.76
N VAL A 64 6.24 -7.61 4.69
CA VAL A 64 6.34 -8.23 3.36
C VAL A 64 7.72 -8.87 3.17
N LEU A 65 8.75 -8.18 3.63
CA LEU A 65 10.16 -8.56 3.56
C LEU A 65 10.74 -8.45 4.97
N PRO A 66 10.65 -9.54 5.77
CA PRO A 66 11.05 -9.53 7.16
C PRO A 66 12.48 -9.02 7.33
N ASP A 67 12.65 -8.09 8.26
CA ASP A 67 13.96 -7.53 8.61
C ASP A 67 14.93 -8.63 9.05
N THR A 68 16.11 -8.68 8.44
CA THR A 68 17.22 -9.54 8.91
C THR A 68 18.35 -8.74 9.57
N GLY A 69 18.12 -7.45 9.83
CA GLY A 69 19.00 -6.50 10.52
C GLY A 69 19.31 -5.27 9.65
N GLU A 70 20.08 -4.33 10.22
CA GLU A 70 20.38 -3.00 9.63
C GLU A 70 20.83 -3.01 8.16
N LYS A 71 21.50 -4.09 7.71
CA LYS A 71 21.97 -4.27 6.33
C LYS A 71 20.85 -4.25 5.28
N ASP A 72 19.62 -4.58 5.65
CA ASP A 72 18.49 -4.67 4.73
C ASP A 72 17.68 -3.36 4.68
N TYR A 73 17.91 -2.43 5.61
CA TYR A 73 17.16 -1.18 5.70
C TYR A 73 17.30 -0.33 4.43
N LEU A 74 18.53 -0.06 3.96
CA LEU A 74 18.74 0.77 2.76
C LEU A 74 18.16 0.12 1.49
N PRO A 75 18.35 -1.19 1.23
CA PRO A 75 17.63 -1.88 0.17
C PRO A 75 16.10 -1.77 0.26
N LEU A 76 15.53 -1.93 1.46
CA LEU A 76 14.08 -1.82 1.67
C LEU A 76 13.58 -0.39 1.46
N TRP A 77 14.33 0.62 1.92
CA TRP A 77 14.02 2.03 1.67
C TRP A 77 14.00 2.33 0.17
N ASN A 78 15.04 1.91 -0.56
CA ASN A 78 15.12 2.11 -2.01
C ASN A 78 14.01 1.37 -2.76
N LEU A 79 13.62 0.18 -2.29
CA LEU A 79 12.44 -0.51 -2.82
C LEU A 79 11.17 0.30 -2.54
N GLY A 80 11.03 0.88 -1.35
CA GLY A 80 9.93 1.75 -0.98
C GLY A 80 9.77 2.94 -1.93
N GLU A 81 10.86 3.64 -2.25
CA GLU A 81 10.87 4.75 -3.22
C GLU A 81 10.38 4.31 -4.61
N LEU A 82 10.83 3.15 -5.09
CA LEU A 82 10.36 2.58 -6.36
C LEU A 82 8.87 2.23 -6.31
N MET A 83 8.41 1.70 -5.19
CA MET A 83 7.02 1.35 -4.97
C MET A 83 6.11 2.57 -4.90
N VAL A 84 6.54 3.70 -4.29
CA VAL A 84 5.79 4.97 -4.32
C VAL A 84 5.45 5.34 -5.76
N SER A 85 6.46 5.39 -6.63
CA SER A 85 6.27 5.69 -8.05
C SER A 85 5.34 4.70 -8.77
N SER A 86 5.44 3.41 -8.44
CA SER A 86 4.60 2.36 -9.01
C SER A 86 3.13 2.49 -8.57
N TRP A 87 2.92 2.78 -7.28
CA TRP A 87 1.60 2.97 -6.69
C TRP A 87 0.90 4.19 -7.30
N GLU A 88 1.59 5.32 -7.42
CA GLU A 88 1.08 6.52 -8.10
C GLU A 88 0.63 6.21 -9.53
N GLN A 89 1.45 5.49 -10.30
CA GLN A 89 1.12 5.10 -11.67
C GLN A 89 -0.09 4.16 -11.73
N SER A 90 -0.17 3.19 -10.82
CA SER A 90 -1.29 2.25 -10.76
C SER A 90 -2.61 2.96 -10.37
N LEU A 91 -2.56 3.91 -9.43
CA LEU A 91 -3.69 4.77 -9.05
C LEU A 91 -4.13 5.65 -10.21
N LYS A 92 -3.19 6.34 -10.87
CA LYS A 92 -3.49 7.21 -12.02
C LYS A 92 -4.09 6.44 -13.19
N ARG A 93 -3.65 5.19 -13.40
CA ARG A 93 -4.23 4.29 -14.42
C ARG A 93 -5.65 3.87 -14.06
N ALA A 94 -5.91 3.54 -12.79
CA ALA A 94 -7.22 3.08 -12.33
C ALA A 94 -8.25 4.21 -12.20
N PHE A 95 -7.80 5.41 -11.81
CA PHE A 95 -8.65 6.57 -11.52
C PHE A 95 -8.02 7.85 -12.10
N PRO A 96 -8.04 8.04 -13.43
CA PRO A 96 -7.33 9.14 -14.09
C PRO A 96 -7.79 10.54 -13.66
N ASP A 97 -9.03 10.67 -13.21
CA ASP A 97 -9.64 11.94 -12.83
C ASP A 97 -9.54 12.27 -11.34
N ARG A 98 -8.87 11.42 -10.55
CA ARG A 98 -8.64 11.62 -9.12
C ARG A 98 -7.19 11.96 -8.83
N ALA A 99 -6.98 12.77 -7.80
CA ALA A 99 -5.68 13.06 -7.24
C ALA A 99 -5.46 12.17 -6.01
N PHE A 100 -4.20 11.77 -5.84
CA PHE A 100 -3.75 10.90 -4.78
C PHE A 100 -2.40 11.37 -4.26
N SER A 101 -2.16 11.11 -2.98
CA SER A 101 -0.86 11.23 -2.34
C SER A 101 -0.38 9.84 -1.95
N VAL A 102 0.82 9.47 -2.40
CA VAL A 102 1.52 8.26 -1.97
C VAL A 102 2.80 8.68 -1.27
N THR A 103 3.02 8.18 -0.06
CA THR A 103 4.16 8.58 0.77
C THR A 103 4.91 7.36 1.27
N LEU A 104 6.22 7.51 1.44
CA LEU A 104 7.08 6.62 2.21
C LEU A 104 7.50 7.35 3.49
N ASP A 105 7.32 6.71 4.64
CA ASP A 105 7.74 7.23 5.94
C ASP A 105 8.46 6.16 6.77
N ASP A 106 9.00 6.57 7.92
CA ASP A 106 9.87 5.75 8.76
C ASP A 106 9.51 5.77 10.26
N GLU A 107 8.28 6.18 10.61
CA GLU A 107 7.89 6.31 12.03
C GLU A 107 7.98 4.97 12.79
N TYR A 108 7.74 3.88 12.08
CA TYR A 108 7.77 2.51 12.58
C TYR A 108 8.48 1.56 11.59
N GLY A 109 9.47 2.09 10.88
CA GLY A 109 10.14 1.46 9.75
C GLY A 109 9.53 1.85 8.39
N PRO A 110 10.16 1.41 7.28
CA PRO A 110 9.76 1.80 5.92
C PRO A 110 8.31 1.43 5.63
N THR A 111 7.46 2.45 5.53
CA THR A 111 6.00 2.29 5.40
C THR A 111 5.48 3.10 4.24
N ILE A 112 4.73 2.45 3.34
CA ILE A 112 4.07 3.12 2.22
C ILE A 112 2.61 3.34 2.57
N ARG A 113 2.09 4.54 2.29
CA ARG A 113 0.67 4.89 2.43
C ARG A 113 0.14 5.54 1.17
N ALA A 114 -1.13 5.30 0.85
CA ALA A 114 -1.83 5.99 -0.23
C ALA A 114 -3.17 6.56 0.23
N THR A 115 -3.44 7.82 -0.10
CA THR A 115 -4.70 8.50 0.19
C THR A 115 -5.17 9.28 -1.03
N SER A 116 -6.48 9.42 -1.17
CA SER A 116 -7.10 10.34 -2.13
C SER A 116 -7.38 11.70 -1.49
N ASP A 117 -7.51 12.71 -2.34
CA ASP A 117 -7.90 14.06 -1.93
C ASP A 117 -9.35 14.15 -1.39
#